data_AF-A0A348ZXA9-F1
#
_entry.id   AF-A0A348ZXA9-F1
#
_cell.length_a   1.000
_cell.length_b   1.000
_cell.length_c   1.000
_cell.angle_alpha   90.00
_cell.angle_beta   90.00
_cell.angle_gamma   90.00
#
_symmetry.space_group_name_H-M   'P 1'
#
loop_
_entity.id
_entity.type
_entity.pdbx_description
1 polymer ?
#
loop_
_entity_poly.entity_id
_entity_poly.type
_entity_poly.pdbx_seq_one_letter_code
_entity_poly.pdbx_strand_id
1 'polypeptide(L)'
;MGEKPESRLRSSSVIELHNREGAERALPFLSHPQQLVDFVAPLHGVNVADIAAVSRRYPFKIPPFYARLIDWSNPFCPIGLQALPTVHELTDGHTLDPLDEESIQVTPSFLKRYPKRGVFWVSGQCAMYCRFCNRRRMVGKGWDPELSREETLDYLEGDGEITEVILSGGDPMTLPASELGYILEKLRGIPRIRTIRISSRLPVVYPMGVERDHLRAIKKASPIWFIVHINHPREITPEFLEVVTLLRESGAILLSQTVLLRMVNDCSGILG
;
A
#
# COMPACT_ATOMS: atom_id res chain seq x y z
N MET A 1 -39.19 -30.41 23.83
CA MET A 1 -38.11 -30.96 22.97
C MET A 1 -38.23 -30.28 21.62
N GLY A 2 -37.52 -29.16 21.46
CA GLY A 2 -37.49 -28.40 20.22
C GLY A 2 -36.04 -28.10 19.91
N GLU A 3 -35.51 -28.83 18.93
CA GLU A 3 -34.16 -28.61 18.40
C GLU A 3 -34.09 -27.22 17.76
N LYS A 4 -33.14 -26.39 18.21
CA LYS A 4 -32.74 -25.18 17.50
C LYS A 4 -31.78 -25.61 16.39
N PRO A 5 -31.97 -25.16 15.13
CA PRO A 5 -31.03 -25.46 14.07
C PRO A 5 -29.76 -24.61 14.27
N GLU A 6 -28.61 -25.27 14.34
CA GLU A 6 -27.28 -24.66 14.34
C GLU A 6 -27.08 -23.82 13.06
N SER A 7 -26.84 -22.52 13.23
CA SER A 7 -26.47 -21.61 12.15
C SER A 7 -25.03 -21.89 11.69
N ARG A 8 -24.86 -22.79 10.72
CA ARG A 8 -23.61 -22.92 9.97
C ARG A 8 -23.48 -21.81 8.92
N LEU A 9 -23.07 -20.62 9.35
CA LEU A 9 -22.40 -19.67 8.45
C LEU A 9 -20.91 -19.98 8.47
N ARG A 10 -20.47 -20.85 7.55
CA ARG A 10 -19.05 -20.97 7.21
C ARG A 10 -18.66 -19.71 6.44
N SER A 11 -18.17 -18.67 7.13
CA SER A 11 -17.45 -17.58 6.49
C SER A 11 -16.10 -18.12 6.06
N SER A 12 -15.95 -18.49 4.79
CA SER A 12 -14.64 -18.70 4.19
C SER A 12 -13.81 -17.43 4.38
N SER A 13 -12.60 -17.56 4.91
CA SER A 13 -11.67 -16.43 5.13
C SER A 13 -11.50 -15.61 3.85
N VAL A 14 -11.21 -14.30 3.99
CA VAL A 14 -10.95 -13.40 2.85
C VAL A 14 -9.87 -13.97 1.91
N ILE A 15 -8.93 -14.70 2.49
CA ILE A 15 -7.84 -15.39 1.78
C ILE A 15 -8.31 -16.68 1.09
N GLU A 16 -9.25 -17.43 1.67
CA GLU A 16 -9.81 -18.64 1.02
C GLU A 16 -10.66 -18.32 -0.21
N LEU A 17 -11.30 -17.15 -0.24
CA LEU A 17 -12.10 -16.71 -1.39
C LEU A 17 -11.24 -16.48 -2.65
N HIS A 18 -9.97 -16.12 -2.50
CA HIS A 18 -9.06 -15.82 -3.62
C HIS A 18 -8.14 -16.97 -4.03
N ASN A 19 -7.95 -17.99 -3.17
CA ASN A 19 -7.13 -19.17 -3.47
C ASN A 19 -7.82 -20.23 -4.37
N ARG A 20 -8.98 -19.92 -4.98
CA ARG A 20 -9.53 -20.80 -6.02
C ARG A 20 -8.67 -20.62 -7.28
N GLU A 21 -7.94 -21.67 -7.65
CA GLU A 21 -7.09 -21.72 -8.84
C GLU A 21 -7.83 -21.11 -10.06
N GLY A 22 -7.23 -20.09 -10.68
CA GLY A 22 -7.79 -19.41 -11.86
C GLY A 22 -8.41 -18.04 -11.63
N ALA A 23 -8.35 -17.45 -10.43
CA ALA A 23 -8.69 -16.04 -10.24
C ALA A 23 -7.64 -15.16 -10.97
N GLU A 24 -8.07 -14.43 -12.01
CA GLU A 24 -7.28 -13.39 -12.67
C GLU A 24 -6.66 -12.46 -11.61
N ARG A 25 -5.33 -12.33 -11.59
CA ARG A 25 -4.59 -11.37 -10.73
C ARG A 25 -5.02 -9.92 -10.95
N ALA A 26 -5.79 -9.65 -12.00
CA ALA A 26 -6.36 -8.37 -12.33
C ALA A 26 -7.87 -8.34 -12.00
N LEU A 27 -8.22 -8.22 -10.72
CA LEU A 27 -9.55 -7.64 -10.42
C LEU A 27 -9.56 -6.21 -10.96
N PRO A 28 -10.64 -5.74 -11.61
CA PRO A 28 -10.62 -4.46 -12.31
C PRO A 28 -10.54 -3.32 -11.29
N PHE A 29 -9.33 -2.81 -11.07
CA PHE A 29 -9.15 -1.54 -10.37
C PHE A 29 -9.92 -0.46 -11.12
N LEU A 30 -10.56 0.45 -10.38
CA LEU A 30 -11.16 1.64 -10.96
C LEU A 30 -10.01 2.61 -11.29
N SER A 31 -9.73 2.80 -12.58
CA SER A 31 -8.64 3.63 -13.10
C SER A 31 -9.06 4.53 -14.27
N HIS A 32 -10.32 4.44 -14.70
CA HIS A 32 -10.92 5.31 -15.71
C HIS A 32 -12.16 5.99 -15.15
N PRO A 33 -12.40 7.29 -15.43
CA PRO A 33 -13.52 8.04 -14.83
C PRO A 33 -14.89 7.37 -15.05
N GLN A 34 -15.10 6.76 -16.22
CA GLN A 34 -16.34 6.01 -16.52
C GLN A 34 -16.57 4.85 -15.55
N GLN A 35 -15.51 4.12 -15.13
CA GLN A 35 -15.65 3.01 -14.19
C GLN A 35 -16.15 3.48 -12.82
N LEU A 36 -15.89 4.73 -12.42
CA LEU A 36 -16.43 5.30 -11.18
C LEU A 36 -17.94 5.56 -11.31
N VAL A 37 -18.37 6.07 -12.46
CA VAL A 37 -19.80 6.28 -12.77
C VAL A 37 -20.55 4.96 -12.76
N ASP A 38 -20.00 3.94 -13.40
CA ASP A 38 -20.59 2.61 -13.48
C ASP A 38 -20.64 1.92 -12.10
N PHE A 39 -19.72 2.27 -11.21
CA PHE A 39 -19.61 1.68 -9.87
C PHE A 39 -20.67 2.22 -8.90
N VAL A 40 -20.89 3.54 -8.87
CA VAL A 40 -21.86 4.20 -7.97
C VAL A 40 -22.52 5.38 -8.67
N ALA A 41 -23.62 5.12 -9.38
CA ALA A 41 -24.50 6.18 -9.89
C ALA A 41 -25.68 6.40 -8.91
N PRO A 42 -26.01 7.65 -8.54
CA PRO A 42 -25.39 8.92 -8.94
C PRO A 42 -24.14 9.30 -8.11
N LEU A 43 -23.19 9.98 -8.76
CA LEU A 43 -22.00 10.57 -8.13
C LEU A 43 -22.31 11.98 -7.60
N HIS A 44 -22.56 12.13 -6.30
CA HIS A 44 -22.82 13.45 -5.71
C HIS A 44 -21.52 14.21 -5.44
N GLY A 45 -21.40 15.43 -5.96
CA GLY A 45 -20.26 16.31 -5.70
C GLY A 45 -18.93 15.86 -6.32
N VAL A 46 -18.94 14.83 -7.17
CA VAL A 46 -17.77 14.36 -7.91
C VAL A 46 -17.95 14.70 -9.39
N ASN A 47 -17.07 15.57 -9.91
CA ASN A 47 -17.06 15.93 -11.32
C ASN A 47 -16.15 14.99 -12.12
N VAL A 48 -16.75 14.18 -12.99
CA VAL A 48 -16.03 13.20 -13.82
C VAL A 48 -15.04 13.88 -14.77
N ALA A 49 -15.35 15.08 -15.27
CA ALA A 49 -14.46 15.85 -16.13
C ALA A 49 -13.21 16.33 -15.39
N ASP A 50 -13.36 16.70 -14.12
CA ASP A 50 -12.24 17.08 -13.25
C ASP A 50 -11.33 15.89 -12.98
N ILE A 51 -11.92 14.73 -12.66
CA ILE A 51 -11.16 13.47 -12.52
C ILE A 51 -10.40 13.19 -13.80
N ALA A 52 -11.03 13.26 -14.97
CA ALA A 52 -10.38 13.03 -16.25
C ALA A 52 -9.21 13.99 -16.49
N ALA A 53 -9.39 15.28 -16.18
CA ALA A 53 -8.36 16.31 -16.36
C ALA A 53 -7.13 16.05 -15.48
N VAL A 54 -7.34 15.72 -14.20
CA VAL A 54 -6.27 15.41 -13.25
C VAL A 54 -5.57 14.10 -13.61
N SER A 55 -6.33 13.09 -14.04
CA SER A 55 -5.83 11.75 -14.37
C SER A 55 -4.84 11.73 -15.52
N ARG A 56 -4.87 12.74 -16.41
CA ARG A 56 -3.85 12.91 -17.46
C ARG A 56 -2.45 13.18 -16.90
N ARG A 57 -2.36 13.83 -15.73
CA ARG A 57 -1.08 14.15 -15.06
C ARG A 57 -0.76 13.20 -13.91
N TYR A 58 -1.78 12.82 -13.14
CA TYR A 58 -1.69 11.99 -11.95
C TYR A 58 -2.70 10.85 -12.05
N PRO A 59 -2.30 9.66 -12.53
CA PRO A 59 -3.22 8.54 -12.68
C PRO A 59 -3.86 8.19 -11.34
N PHE A 60 -5.06 7.61 -11.39
CA PHE A 60 -5.69 7.03 -10.22
C PHE A 60 -5.90 5.54 -10.43
N LYS A 61 -5.95 4.83 -9.31
CA LYS A 61 -6.19 3.41 -9.24
C LYS A 61 -6.84 3.17 -7.89
N ILE A 62 -8.06 2.64 -7.87
CA ILE A 62 -8.83 2.44 -6.65
C ILE A 62 -9.35 0.99 -6.64
N PRO A 63 -9.01 0.19 -5.63
CA PRO A 63 -9.60 -1.13 -5.45
C PRO A 63 -11.11 -1.00 -5.21
N PRO A 64 -11.96 -1.85 -5.84
CA PRO A 64 -13.40 -1.86 -5.56
C PRO A 64 -13.71 -2.02 -4.06
N PHE A 65 -12.89 -2.77 -3.32
CA PHE A 65 -12.97 -2.86 -1.86
C PHE A 65 -12.94 -1.48 -1.20
N TYR A 66 -11.91 -0.68 -1.47
CA TYR A 66 -11.76 0.64 -0.88
C TYR A 66 -12.83 1.63 -1.38
N ALA A 67 -13.24 1.51 -2.64
CA ALA A 67 -14.32 2.31 -3.21
C ALA A 67 -15.67 2.09 -2.49
N ARG A 68 -15.94 0.91 -1.93
CA ARG A 68 -17.13 0.63 -1.10
C ARG A 68 -17.10 1.33 0.27
N LEU A 69 -15.91 1.70 0.76
CA LEU A 69 -15.77 2.44 2.01
C LEU A 69 -16.09 3.93 1.85
N ILE A 70 -16.15 4.43 0.61
CA ILE A 70 -16.50 5.81 0.30
C ILE A 70 -18.00 6.02 0.55
N ASP A 71 -18.33 7.05 1.32
CA ASP A 71 -19.68 7.58 1.38
C ASP A 71 -19.89 8.52 0.20
N TRP A 72 -20.48 7.99 -0.87
CA TRP A 72 -20.70 8.69 -2.13
C TRP A 72 -21.77 9.78 -2.08
N SER A 73 -22.50 9.89 -0.96
CA SER A 73 -23.42 11.01 -0.71
C SER A 73 -22.72 12.23 -0.09
N ASN A 74 -21.50 12.03 0.44
CA ASN A 74 -20.74 13.06 1.13
C ASN A 74 -19.50 13.49 0.30
N PRO A 75 -19.50 14.71 -0.28
CA PRO A 75 -18.36 15.21 -1.06
C PRO A 75 -17.08 15.38 -0.24
N PHE A 76 -17.20 15.46 1.10
CA PHE A 76 -16.08 15.54 2.04
C PHE A 76 -15.81 14.20 2.72
N CYS A 77 -16.23 13.07 2.13
CA CYS A 77 -15.95 11.76 2.70
C CYS A 77 -14.44 11.57 2.90
N PRO A 78 -13.94 11.31 4.12
CA PRO A 78 -12.51 11.21 4.41
C PRO A 78 -11.83 10.04 3.68
N ILE A 79 -12.58 9.00 3.31
CA ILE A 79 -12.10 7.90 2.47
C ILE A 79 -11.97 8.37 1.01
N GLY A 80 -12.99 9.07 0.50
CA GLY A 80 -13.03 9.60 -0.87
C GLY A 80 -11.90 10.59 -1.14
N LEU A 81 -11.64 11.51 -0.21
CA LEU A 81 -10.56 12.51 -0.30
C LEU A 81 -9.16 11.89 -0.45
N GLN A 82 -8.97 10.65 0.00
CA GLN A 82 -7.69 9.94 -0.11
C GLN A 82 -7.51 9.20 -1.44
N ALA A 83 -8.58 8.96 -2.19
CA ALA A 83 -8.62 8.09 -3.37
C ALA A 83 -9.05 8.81 -4.67
N LEU A 84 -10.00 9.75 -4.58
CA LEU A 84 -10.59 10.42 -5.73
C LEU A 84 -9.77 11.66 -6.15
N PRO A 85 -9.38 11.78 -7.43
CA PRO A 85 -8.68 12.96 -7.93
C PRO A 85 -9.47 14.26 -7.75
N THR A 86 -8.78 15.35 -7.45
CA THR A 86 -9.39 16.70 -7.37
C THR A 86 -8.59 17.72 -8.20
N VAL A 87 -9.27 18.74 -8.74
CA VAL A 87 -8.62 19.81 -9.53
C VAL A 87 -7.53 20.54 -8.76
N HIS A 88 -7.63 20.60 -7.44
CA HIS A 88 -6.62 21.20 -6.57
C HIS A 88 -5.26 20.52 -6.67
N GLU A 89 -5.18 19.29 -7.18
CA GLU A 89 -3.89 18.63 -7.38
C GLU A 89 -3.07 19.20 -8.54
N LEU A 90 -3.71 19.98 -9.42
CA LEU A 90 -3.08 20.64 -10.56
C LEU A 90 -2.55 22.04 -10.22
N THR A 91 -2.70 22.51 -8.97
CA THR A 91 -2.16 23.81 -8.58
C THR A 91 -0.64 23.82 -8.66
N ASP A 92 -0.10 24.86 -9.28
CA ASP A 92 1.34 25.08 -9.39
C ASP A 92 1.96 25.52 -8.05
N GLY A 93 3.29 25.43 -7.93
CA GLY A 93 4.03 25.90 -6.74
C GLY A 93 4.51 24.81 -5.78
N HIS A 94 4.32 23.53 -6.11
CA HIS A 94 4.84 22.40 -5.32
C HIS A 94 5.97 21.68 -6.06
N THR A 95 7.01 21.29 -5.33
CA THR A 95 8.04 20.37 -5.85
C THR A 95 7.45 18.98 -6.07
N LEU A 96 7.89 18.30 -7.14
CA LEU A 96 7.54 16.90 -7.40
C LEU A 96 8.29 15.93 -6.47
N ASP A 97 9.44 16.36 -5.94
CA ASP A 97 10.22 15.64 -4.94
C ASP A 97 10.27 16.43 -3.62
N PRO A 98 9.19 16.41 -2.82
CA PRO A 98 9.10 17.17 -1.57
C PRO A 98 10.05 16.67 -0.48
N LEU A 99 10.60 15.47 -0.67
CA LEU A 99 11.52 14.88 0.27
C LEU A 99 12.97 15.00 -0.19
N ASP A 100 13.28 15.53 -1.38
CA ASP A 100 14.63 15.54 -1.93
C ASP A 100 15.25 14.13 -1.86
N GLU A 101 14.53 13.15 -2.40
CA GLU A 101 14.94 11.76 -2.49
C GLU A 101 16.03 11.56 -3.54
N GLU A 102 16.00 12.34 -4.62
CA GLU A 102 17.01 12.25 -5.70
C GLU A 102 18.43 12.57 -5.19
N SER A 103 18.58 13.53 -4.27
CA SER A 103 19.90 13.92 -3.74
C SER A 103 20.53 12.89 -2.80
N ILE A 104 19.72 11.97 -2.25
CA ILE A 104 20.15 10.94 -1.29
C ILE A 104 20.12 9.53 -1.89
N GLN A 105 19.90 9.44 -3.20
CA GLN A 105 19.86 8.19 -3.95
C GLN A 105 21.29 7.69 -4.19
N VAL A 106 21.59 6.46 -3.76
CA VAL A 106 22.92 5.85 -3.87
C VAL A 106 22.99 4.79 -4.97
N THR A 107 21.87 4.10 -5.20
CA THR A 107 21.64 3.25 -6.39
C THR A 107 20.29 3.66 -6.99
N PRO A 108 19.93 3.25 -8.22
CA PRO A 108 18.65 3.60 -8.83
C PRO A 108 17.40 3.26 -7.99
N SER A 109 17.51 2.34 -7.02
CA SER A 109 16.42 1.92 -6.15
C SER A 109 16.74 2.01 -4.64
N PHE A 110 17.82 2.67 -4.24
CA PHE A 110 18.20 2.77 -2.83
C PHE A 110 18.51 4.19 -2.39
N LEU A 111 17.88 4.60 -1.29
CA LEU A 111 18.09 5.88 -0.65
C LEU A 111 18.81 5.74 0.68
N LYS A 112 19.82 6.58 0.94
CA LYS A 112 20.55 6.63 2.21
C LYS A 112 20.53 8.05 2.79
N ARG A 113 19.45 8.38 3.51
CA ARG A 113 19.36 9.65 4.28
C ARG A 113 20.17 9.61 5.58
N TYR A 114 20.20 8.45 6.23
CA TYR A 114 20.79 8.29 7.55
C TYR A 114 21.90 7.22 7.49
N PRO A 115 23.00 7.36 8.26
CA PRO A 115 24.16 6.46 8.13
C PRO A 115 23.84 4.97 8.27
N LYS A 116 22.95 4.59 9.19
CA LYS A 116 22.69 3.18 9.56
C LYS A 116 21.45 2.57 8.91
N ARG A 117 20.72 3.33 8.09
CA ARG A 117 19.40 2.98 7.58
C ARG A 117 19.19 3.51 6.17
N GLY A 118 18.67 2.66 5.30
CA GLY A 118 18.23 3.09 3.96
C GLY A 118 16.84 2.59 3.59
N VAL A 119 16.32 3.20 2.53
CA VAL A 119 15.04 2.82 1.91
C VAL A 119 15.36 2.10 0.62
N PHE A 120 14.98 0.84 0.53
CA PHE A 120 15.02 0.06 -0.69
C PHE A 120 13.63 0.16 -1.35
N TRP A 121 13.57 0.84 -2.47
CA TRP A 121 12.41 0.82 -3.34
C TRP A 121 12.35 -0.50 -4.09
N VAL A 122 11.30 -1.27 -3.84
CA VAL A 122 11.18 -2.63 -4.40
C VAL A 122 9.98 -2.79 -5.33
N SER A 123 9.08 -1.79 -5.38
CA SER A 123 7.91 -1.79 -6.25
C SER A 123 7.64 -0.38 -6.77
N GLY A 124 7.32 -0.25 -8.06
CA GLY A 124 6.81 0.98 -8.68
C GLY A 124 5.27 1.10 -8.66
N GLN A 125 4.60 0.11 -8.07
CA GLN A 125 3.16 -0.07 -8.12
C GLN A 125 2.52 -0.03 -6.74
N CYS A 126 1.24 0.33 -6.70
CA CYS A 126 0.38 0.22 -5.53
C CYS A 126 -0.95 -0.41 -5.95
N ALA A 127 -1.69 -0.99 -4.99
CA ALA A 127 -3.09 -1.36 -5.22
C ALA A 127 -4.00 -0.11 -5.28
N MET A 128 -3.66 0.94 -4.54
CA MET A 128 -4.33 2.24 -4.61
C MET A 128 -3.33 3.38 -4.75
N TYR A 129 -3.60 4.33 -5.65
CA TYR A 129 -2.81 5.56 -5.74
C TYR A 129 -3.41 6.64 -4.84
N CYS A 130 -2.80 6.78 -3.67
CA CYS A 130 -3.18 7.76 -2.66
C CYS A 130 -3.02 9.19 -3.21
N ARG A 131 -4.03 10.04 -3.06
CA ARG A 131 -3.98 11.43 -3.59
C ARG A 131 -2.99 12.35 -2.88
N PHE A 132 -2.44 11.88 -1.76
CA PHE A 132 -1.42 12.54 -0.94
C PHE A 132 -0.04 11.88 -1.05
N CYS A 133 0.18 11.01 -2.05
CA CYS A 133 1.44 10.28 -2.22
C CYS A 133 2.63 11.23 -2.53
N ASN A 134 3.65 11.22 -1.67
CA ASN A 134 4.90 11.95 -1.86
C ASN A 134 5.72 11.45 -3.08
N ARG A 135 5.45 10.23 -3.56
CA ARG A 135 6.10 9.63 -4.73
C ARG A 135 5.20 9.58 -5.98
N ARG A 136 4.16 10.43 -6.04
CA ARG A 136 3.28 10.55 -7.22
C ARG A 136 4.01 10.95 -8.52
N ARG A 137 5.27 11.38 -8.42
CA ARG A 137 6.16 11.64 -9.58
C ARG A 137 6.61 10.36 -10.29
N MET A 138 6.67 9.22 -9.60
CA MET A 138 7.19 7.94 -10.11
C MET A 138 6.13 6.82 -10.12
N VAL A 139 5.35 6.71 -9.03
CA VAL A 139 4.39 5.61 -8.85
C VAL A 139 3.31 5.66 -9.93
N GLY A 140 3.09 4.52 -10.60
CA GLY A 140 2.09 4.39 -11.66
C GLY A 140 2.46 5.06 -12.99
N LYS A 141 3.74 5.44 -13.18
CA LYS A 141 4.24 6.10 -14.40
C LYS A 141 5.30 5.29 -15.16
N GLY A 142 5.30 3.97 -15.00
CA GLY A 142 6.20 3.06 -15.70
C GLY A 142 7.61 2.97 -15.12
N TRP A 143 7.90 3.61 -13.99
CA TRP A 143 9.12 3.35 -13.24
C TRP A 143 9.10 1.95 -12.64
N ASP A 144 10.17 1.19 -12.87
CA ASP A 144 10.33 -0.18 -12.43
C ASP A 144 11.64 -0.36 -11.65
N PRO A 145 11.58 -0.43 -10.30
CA PRO A 145 12.77 -0.63 -9.49
C PRO A 145 13.38 -2.04 -9.63
N GLU A 146 12.65 -3.02 -10.16
CA GLU A 146 13.15 -4.39 -10.31
C GLU A 146 14.43 -4.43 -11.17
N LEU A 147 14.52 -3.56 -12.17
CA LEU A 147 15.67 -3.43 -13.08
C LEU A 147 17.00 -3.13 -12.37
N SER A 148 16.95 -2.62 -11.14
CA SER A 148 18.13 -2.26 -10.32
C SER A 148 18.15 -2.97 -8.96
N ARG A 149 17.33 -4.02 -8.80
CA ARG A 149 17.24 -4.81 -7.56
C ARG A 149 18.58 -5.44 -7.20
N GLU A 150 19.22 -6.12 -8.15
CA GLU A 150 20.50 -6.82 -7.90
C GLU A 150 21.63 -5.82 -7.61
N GLU A 151 21.73 -4.72 -8.37
CA GLU A 151 22.70 -3.64 -8.08
C GLU A 151 22.56 -3.12 -6.65
N THR A 152 21.32 -2.98 -6.17
CA THR A 152 21.05 -2.53 -4.80
C THR A 152 21.41 -3.58 -3.76
N LEU A 153 21.15 -4.86 -4.03
CA LEU A 153 21.54 -5.95 -3.15
C LEU A 153 23.07 -6.07 -3.05
N ASP A 154 23.78 -5.97 -4.18
CA ASP A 154 25.24 -5.95 -4.23
C ASP A 154 25.82 -4.77 -3.43
N TYR A 155 25.24 -3.57 -3.58
CA TYR A 155 25.61 -2.41 -2.78
C TYR A 155 25.42 -2.66 -1.27
N LEU A 156 24.29 -3.25 -0.87
CA LEU A 156 23.99 -3.56 0.53
C LEU A 156 24.91 -4.64 1.12
N GLU A 157 25.35 -5.60 0.31
CA GLU A 157 26.35 -6.60 0.71
C GLU A 157 27.74 -5.94 0.93
N GLY A 158 28.09 -4.96 0.10
CA GLY A 158 29.37 -4.22 0.20
C GLY A 158 29.41 -3.10 1.26
N ASP A 159 28.25 -2.55 1.66
CA ASP A 159 28.19 -1.42 2.61
C ASP A 159 28.49 -1.86 4.07
N GLY A 160 29.38 -1.10 4.72
CA GLY A 160 29.87 -1.35 6.08
C GLY A 160 29.07 -0.68 7.21
N GLU A 161 27.96 0.00 6.93
CA GLU A 161 27.27 0.87 7.90
C GLU A 161 25.78 0.56 8.08
N ILE A 162 25.09 0.18 7.00
CA ILE A 162 23.66 -0.09 6.99
C ILE A 162 23.36 -1.29 7.87
N THR A 163 22.49 -1.10 8.86
CA THR A 163 22.01 -2.17 9.76
C THR A 163 20.50 -2.34 9.69
N GLU A 164 19.83 -1.45 8.95
CA GLU A 164 18.39 -1.44 8.79
C GLU A 164 17.99 -1.08 7.36
N VAL A 165 17.09 -1.90 6.79
CA VAL A 165 16.57 -1.69 5.43
C VAL A 165 15.05 -1.59 5.49
N ILE A 166 14.50 -0.55 4.86
CA ILE A 166 13.06 -0.33 4.72
C ILE A 166 12.66 -0.66 3.29
N LEU A 167 11.88 -1.72 3.11
CA LEU A 167 11.22 -2.02 1.84
C LEU A 167 10.06 -1.03 1.65
N SER A 168 10.10 -0.27 0.56
CA SER A 168 9.10 0.75 0.19
C SER A 168 9.07 0.92 -1.34
N GLY A 169 8.85 2.15 -1.84
CA GLY A 169 8.61 2.48 -3.24
C GLY A 169 7.18 2.94 -3.40
N GLY A 170 6.42 2.23 -4.24
CA GLY A 170 4.96 2.19 -4.22
C GLY A 170 4.46 1.38 -3.02
N ASP A 171 4.32 0.07 -3.18
CA ASP A 171 3.94 -0.85 -2.10
C ASP A 171 4.65 -2.21 -2.24
N PRO A 172 5.52 -2.63 -1.31
CA PRO A 172 6.23 -3.91 -1.39
C PRO A 172 5.33 -5.13 -1.44
N MET A 173 4.13 -5.06 -0.87
CA MET A 173 3.21 -6.20 -0.81
C MET A 173 2.47 -6.42 -2.13
N THR A 174 2.63 -5.54 -3.12
CA THR A 174 2.12 -5.80 -4.49
C THR A 174 3.05 -6.67 -5.31
N LEU A 175 4.28 -6.93 -4.83
CA LEU A 175 5.18 -7.87 -5.47
C LEU A 175 4.60 -9.28 -5.39
N PRO A 176 4.84 -10.15 -6.39
CA PRO A 176 4.64 -11.58 -6.22
C PRO A 176 5.35 -12.07 -4.94
N ALA A 177 4.70 -12.94 -4.19
CA ALA A 177 5.25 -13.44 -2.93
C ALA A 177 6.64 -14.10 -3.06
N SER A 178 6.94 -14.69 -4.23
CA SER A 178 8.26 -15.23 -4.56
C SER A 178 9.34 -14.16 -4.60
N GLU A 179 9.06 -13.00 -5.18
CA GLU A 179 10.00 -11.87 -5.28
C GLU A 179 10.19 -11.19 -3.93
N LEU A 180 9.09 -10.98 -3.18
CA LEU A 180 9.18 -10.49 -1.80
C LEU A 180 10.04 -11.45 -0.95
N GLY A 181 9.81 -12.76 -1.09
CA GLY A 181 10.60 -13.80 -0.42
C GLY A 181 12.08 -13.73 -0.77
N TYR A 182 12.42 -13.59 -2.06
CA TYR A 182 13.80 -13.46 -2.54
C TYR A 182 14.51 -12.25 -1.91
N ILE A 183 13.89 -11.07 -1.93
CA ILE A 183 14.46 -9.86 -1.35
C ILE A 183 14.69 -10.03 0.16
N LEU A 184 13.70 -10.57 0.87
CA LEU A 184 13.81 -10.80 2.31
C LEU A 184 14.92 -11.81 2.65
N GLU A 185 15.05 -12.89 1.87
CA GLU A 185 16.10 -13.89 2.04
C GLU A 185 17.50 -13.27 1.83
N LYS A 186 17.68 -12.51 0.75
CA LYS A 186 18.94 -11.80 0.46
C LYS A 186 19.32 -10.85 1.59
N LEU A 187 18.39 -10.01 2.04
CA LEU A 187 18.63 -9.09 3.15
C LEU A 187 18.95 -9.81 4.47
N ARG A 188 18.33 -10.97 4.73
CA ARG A 188 18.63 -11.81 5.90
C ARG A 188 19.97 -12.52 5.79
N GLY A 189 20.44 -12.78 4.58
CA GLY A 189 21.78 -13.32 4.31
C GLY A 189 22.91 -12.37 4.71
N ILE A 190 22.64 -11.06 4.83
CA ILE A 190 23.62 -10.04 5.22
C ILE A 190 23.66 -9.92 6.75
N PRO A 191 24.68 -10.47 7.45
CA PRO A 191 24.64 -10.64 8.92
C PRO A 191 24.50 -9.33 9.71
N ARG A 192 24.89 -8.22 9.10
CA ARG A 192 24.85 -6.89 9.73
C ARG A 192 23.47 -6.25 9.71
N ILE A 193 22.58 -6.67 8.80
CA ILE A 193 21.22 -6.15 8.67
C ILE A 193 20.38 -6.80 9.76
N ARG A 194 20.17 -6.06 10.84
CA ARG A 194 19.43 -6.54 12.01
C ARG A 194 17.93 -6.30 11.88
N THR A 195 17.58 -5.21 11.21
CA THR A 195 16.20 -4.73 11.12
C THR A 195 15.77 -4.65 9.67
N ILE A 196 14.71 -5.38 9.32
CA ILE A 196 14.02 -5.23 8.04
C ILE A 196 12.63 -4.71 8.33
N ARG A 197 12.22 -3.67 7.60
CA ARG A 197 10.89 -3.08 7.72
C ARG A 197 10.17 -3.11 6.38
N ILE A 198 8.89 -3.43 6.40
CA ILE A 198 8.02 -3.36 5.22
C ILE A 198 7.03 -2.23 5.47
N SER A 199 7.01 -1.22 4.59
CA SER A 199 5.98 -0.17 4.63
C SER A 199 4.95 -0.42 3.55
N SER A 200 3.72 -0.78 3.94
CA SER A 200 2.68 -1.19 3.01
C SER A 200 1.33 -0.60 3.40
N ARG A 201 0.57 -0.19 2.38
CA ARG A 201 -0.82 0.20 2.52
C ARG A 201 -1.78 -0.89 2.01
N LEU A 202 -1.27 -1.91 1.31
CA LEU A 202 -2.05 -3.01 0.77
C LEU A 202 -3.03 -3.63 1.77
N PRO A 203 -2.65 -3.96 3.03
CA PRO A 203 -3.59 -4.53 4.00
C PRO A 203 -4.83 -3.66 4.22
N VAL A 204 -4.70 -2.34 4.09
CA VAL A 204 -5.75 -1.35 4.35
C VAL A 204 -6.62 -1.14 3.11
N VAL A 205 -6.00 -0.97 1.94
CA VAL A 205 -6.73 -0.59 0.71
C VAL A 205 -7.21 -1.77 -0.11
N TYR A 206 -6.58 -2.93 0.04
CA TYR A 206 -6.94 -4.16 -0.64
C TYR A 206 -6.49 -5.37 0.20
N PRO A 207 -7.17 -5.65 1.34
CA PRO A 207 -6.79 -6.75 2.24
C PRO A 207 -6.68 -8.11 1.54
N MET A 208 -7.55 -8.36 0.56
CA MET A 208 -7.56 -9.57 -0.28
C MET A 208 -6.26 -9.78 -1.08
N GLY A 209 -5.47 -8.73 -1.30
CA GLY A 209 -4.17 -8.84 -1.98
C GLY A 209 -3.08 -9.49 -1.11
N VAL A 210 -3.30 -9.64 0.20
CA VAL A 210 -2.35 -10.32 1.09
C VAL A 210 -2.56 -11.83 1.02
N GLU A 211 -1.85 -12.48 0.10
CA GLU A 211 -1.89 -13.93 -0.07
C GLU A 211 -1.13 -14.71 1.02
N ARG A 212 -1.44 -16.02 1.16
CA ARG A 212 -0.76 -16.92 2.11
C ARG A 212 0.75 -17.01 1.86
N ASP A 213 1.19 -16.91 0.61
CA ASP A 213 2.62 -16.95 0.28
C ASP A 213 3.38 -15.72 0.78
N HIS A 214 2.76 -14.53 0.80
CA HIS A 214 3.37 -13.35 1.41
C HIS A 214 3.61 -13.57 2.90
N LEU A 215 2.61 -14.13 3.59
CA LEU A 215 2.69 -14.48 5.02
C LEU A 215 3.80 -15.51 5.28
N ARG A 216 3.93 -16.52 4.41
CA ARG A 216 5.03 -17.50 4.47
C ARG A 216 6.40 -16.85 4.28
N ALA A 217 6.54 -15.95 3.31
CA ALA A 217 7.78 -15.21 3.08
C ALA A 217 8.17 -14.36 4.30
N ILE A 218 7.22 -13.61 4.87
CA ILE A 218 7.41 -12.81 6.09
C ILE A 218 7.81 -13.71 7.26
N LYS A 219 7.15 -14.86 7.44
CA LYS A 219 7.45 -15.80 8.52
C LYS A 219 8.87 -16.36 8.44
N LYS A 220 9.35 -16.72 7.25
CA LYS A 220 10.73 -17.18 7.03
C LYS A 220 11.76 -16.11 7.37
N ALA A 221 11.42 -14.84 7.16
CA ALA A 221 12.31 -13.71 7.41
C ALA A 221 12.05 -12.98 8.75
N SER A 222 11.21 -13.53 9.64
CA SER A 222 10.83 -12.91 10.92
C SER A 222 12.07 -12.73 11.84
N PRO A 223 12.11 -11.69 12.71
CA PRO A 223 11.08 -10.65 12.91
C PRO A 223 11.13 -9.53 11.87
N ILE A 224 9.99 -9.24 11.24
CA ILE A 224 9.82 -8.11 10.33
C ILE A 224 9.01 -7.02 11.01
N TRP A 225 9.47 -5.77 10.95
CA TRP A 225 8.63 -4.65 11.34
C TRP A 225 7.72 -4.28 10.18
N PHE A 226 6.42 -4.31 10.40
CA PHE A 226 5.45 -4.06 9.35
C PHE A 226 4.70 -2.76 9.64
N ILE A 227 4.96 -1.75 8.82
CA ILE A 227 4.37 -0.42 8.97
C ILE A 227 3.11 -0.38 8.10
N VAL A 228 1.94 -0.46 8.74
CA VAL A 228 0.64 -0.28 8.08
C VAL A 228 0.28 1.19 8.00
N HIS A 229 -0.21 1.64 6.85
CA HIS A 229 -0.54 3.04 6.63
C HIS A 229 -2.05 3.29 6.73
N ILE A 230 -2.50 3.81 7.87
CA ILE A 230 -3.90 4.08 8.21
C ILE A 230 -4.02 5.57 8.50
N ASN A 231 -5.05 6.21 7.96
CA ASN A 231 -5.33 7.63 8.17
C ASN A 231 -6.68 7.89 8.83
N HIS A 232 -7.65 6.98 8.73
CA HIS A 232 -8.99 7.20 9.26
C HIS A 232 -9.59 5.91 9.87
N PRO A 233 -10.33 5.96 11.00
CA PRO A 233 -10.93 4.78 11.62
C PRO A 233 -11.83 3.95 10.70
N ARG A 234 -12.49 4.59 9.72
CA ARG A 234 -13.30 3.89 8.68
C ARG A 234 -12.50 2.93 7.80
N GLU A 235 -11.17 3.02 7.79
CA GLU A 235 -10.30 2.07 7.09
C GLU A 235 -10.03 0.80 7.90
N ILE A 236 -10.38 0.78 9.19
CA ILE A 236 -10.24 -0.39 10.07
C ILE A 236 -11.47 -1.28 9.88
N THR A 237 -11.45 -2.07 8.80
CA THR A 237 -12.53 -3.01 8.47
C THR A 237 -12.29 -4.40 9.07
N PRO A 238 -13.32 -5.27 9.13
CA PRO A 238 -13.12 -6.68 9.53
C PRO A 238 -12.06 -7.40 8.69
N GLU A 239 -12.03 -7.18 7.37
CA GLU A 239 -11.05 -7.78 6.46
C GLU A 239 -9.62 -7.29 6.73
N PHE A 240 -9.45 -6.00 7.04
CA PHE A 240 -8.16 -5.47 7.47
C PHE A 240 -7.71 -6.11 8.80
N LEU A 241 -8.62 -6.25 9.77
CA LEU A 241 -8.33 -6.86 11.07
C LEU A 241 -7.93 -8.35 10.94
N GLU A 242 -8.55 -9.08 10.02
CA GLU A 242 -8.15 -10.45 9.67
C GLU A 242 -6.71 -10.49 9.15
N VAL A 243 -6.36 -9.63 8.20
CA VAL A 243 -5.00 -9.53 7.66
C VAL A 243 -3.99 -9.14 8.74
N VAL A 244 -4.33 -8.19 9.62
CA VAL A 244 -3.48 -7.82 10.77
C VAL A 244 -3.22 -9.01 11.68
N THR A 245 -4.24 -9.82 11.96
CA THR A 245 -4.11 -11.03 12.79
C THR A 245 -3.13 -12.01 12.16
N LEU A 246 -3.27 -12.27 10.87
CA LEU A 246 -2.41 -13.18 10.12
C LEU A 246 -0.96 -12.67 9.99
N LEU A 247 -0.76 -11.36 9.84
CA LEU A 247 0.57 -10.75 9.86
C LEU A 247 1.25 -10.96 11.23
N ARG A 248 0.53 -10.78 12.34
CA ARG A 248 1.04 -11.05 13.69
C ARG A 248 1.42 -12.51 13.87
N GLU A 249 0.57 -13.43 13.43
CA GLU A 249 0.83 -14.88 13.48
C GLU A 249 2.02 -15.31 12.62
N SER A 250 2.32 -14.54 11.58
CA SER A 250 3.51 -14.71 10.75
C SER A 250 4.79 -14.14 11.39
N GLY A 251 4.70 -13.61 12.62
CA GLY A 251 5.84 -13.05 13.35
C GLY A 251 6.21 -11.63 12.92
N ALA A 252 5.28 -10.89 12.32
CA ALA A 252 5.46 -9.46 12.06
C ALA A 252 5.14 -8.63 13.31
N ILE A 253 5.93 -7.58 13.55
CA ILE A 253 5.71 -6.56 14.57
C ILE A 253 5.04 -5.37 13.88
N LEU A 254 3.76 -5.14 14.14
CA LEU A 254 3.01 -4.09 13.45
C LEU A 254 3.15 -2.74 14.15
N LEU A 255 3.35 -1.70 13.34
CA LEU A 255 3.22 -0.30 13.71
C LEU A 255 2.31 0.38 12.69
N SER A 256 1.65 1.46 13.09
CA SER A 256 0.92 2.30 12.15
C SER A 256 1.67 3.59 11.86
N GLN A 257 1.64 4.01 10.59
CA GLN A 257 2.02 5.34 10.17
C GLN A 257 0.78 6.06 9.66
N THR A 258 0.59 7.30 10.10
CA THR A 258 -0.52 8.18 9.70
C THR A 258 0.06 9.48 9.16
N VAL A 259 -0.51 9.98 8.07
CA VAL A 259 -0.23 11.33 7.57
C VAL A 259 -1.35 12.25 8.03
N LEU A 260 -0.98 13.41 8.56
CA LEU A 260 -1.96 14.44 8.92
C LEU A 260 -2.51 15.07 7.64
N LEU A 261 -3.79 14.87 7.39
CA LEU A 261 -4.49 15.22 6.16
C LEU A 261 -5.72 16.05 6.51
N ARG A 262 -5.77 17.25 5.92
CA ARG A 262 -6.88 18.19 6.08
C ARG A 262 -8.21 17.55 5.66
N MET A 263 -9.25 17.70 6.49
CA MET A 263 -10.59 17.10 6.34
C MET A 263 -10.62 15.56 6.34
N VAL A 264 -9.51 14.90 6.67
CA VAL A 264 -9.46 13.44 6.84
C VAL A 264 -9.25 13.13 8.31
N ASN A 265 -8.18 13.63 8.90
CA ASN A 265 -7.79 13.30 10.28
C ASN A 265 -7.13 14.47 11.02
N ASP A 266 -7.34 15.70 10.56
CA ASP A 266 -6.91 16.94 11.21
C ASP A 266 -7.75 17.32 12.45
N CYS A 267 -8.31 16.32 13.13
CA CYS A 267 -9.15 16.45 14.31
C CYS A 267 -8.68 15.48 15.39
N SER A 268 -8.56 15.96 16.62
CA SER A 268 -8.12 15.14 17.76
C SER A 268 -9.04 13.96 18.03
N GLY A 269 -10.35 14.09 17.82
CA GLY A 269 -11.32 13.00 18.00
C GLY A 269 -11.23 11.90 16.92
N ILE A 270 -10.51 12.14 15.82
CA ILE A 270 -10.24 11.13 14.78
C ILE A 270 -8.88 10.43 15.02
N LEU A 271 -7.91 11.15 15.60
CA LEU A 271 -6.55 10.65 15.86
C LEU A 271 -6.35 9.98 17.23
N GLY A 272 -7.13 10.39 18.24
CA GLY A 272 -7.05 9.87 19.61
C GLY A 272 -7.83 8.59 19.82
#